data_AF-A0A9X5CNB8-F1
#
_entry.id   AF-A0A9X5CNB8-F1
#
_cell.length_a   1.000
_cell.length_b   1.000
_cell.length_c   1.000
_cell.angle_alpha   90.00
_cell.angle_beta   90.00
_cell.angle_gamma   90.00
#
_symmetry.space_group_name_H-M   'P 1'
#
loop_
_entity.id
_entity.type
_entity.pdbx_description
1 polymer ?
#
loop_
_entity_poly.entity_id
_entity_poly.type
_entity_poly.pdbx_seq_one_letter_code
_entity_poly.pdbx_strand_id
1 'polypeptide(L)'
;PAEDLLSLEARNDSAFVWALVLARLRAGDAMGQALADTVAEVAAAAPEARLNLLLTDGAAVAATAWGDTLWYLARPGGGTVVASEPYDDDPRWQEVPDRTLLAASRTDVLLTPLKEPLT
;
A
#
# COMPACT_ATOMS: atom_id res chain seq x y z
N PRO A 1 -2.27 -16.76 -13.77
CA PRO A 1 -1.75 -18.15 -13.97
C PRO A 1 -0.23 -18.15 -14.23
N ALA A 2 0.42 -19.31 -14.42
CA ALA A 2 1.89 -19.42 -14.58
C ALA A 2 2.49 -18.49 -15.66
N GLU A 3 1.72 -18.16 -16.69
CA GLU A 3 2.09 -17.14 -17.68
C GLU A 3 2.34 -15.74 -17.07
N ASP A 4 1.54 -15.32 -16.07
CA ASP A 4 1.74 -14.04 -15.38
C ASP A 4 3.09 -14.03 -14.65
N LEU A 5 3.45 -15.15 -14.01
CA LEU A 5 4.73 -15.31 -13.32
C LEU A 5 5.93 -15.33 -14.29
N LEU A 6 5.75 -15.89 -15.48
CA LEU A 6 6.76 -15.86 -16.54
C LEU A 6 6.87 -14.49 -17.21
N SER A 7 5.83 -13.66 -17.08
CA SER A 7 5.76 -12.30 -17.64
C SER A 7 6.22 -11.19 -16.68
N LEU A 8 6.67 -11.55 -15.46
CA LEU A 8 7.15 -10.57 -14.49
C LEU A 8 8.27 -9.72 -15.07
N GLU A 9 8.15 -8.40 -14.91
CA GLU A 9 9.13 -7.44 -15.41
C GLU A 9 10.49 -7.58 -14.71
N ALA A 10 10.51 -8.14 -13.51
CA ALA A 10 11.72 -8.37 -12.73
C ALA A 10 11.63 -9.67 -11.92
N ARG A 11 12.80 -10.20 -11.56
CA ARG A 11 12.96 -11.38 -10.70
C ARG A 11 13.25 -10.97 -9.26
N ASN A 12 12.33 -10.24 -8.66
CA ASN A 12 12.39 -9.84 -7.25
C ASN A 12 11.04 -10.03 -6.57
N ASP A 13 11.05 -9.94 -5.24
CA ASP A 13 9.88 -10.06 -4.37
C ASP A 13 8.83 -8.99 -4.66
N SER A 14 9.25 -7.75 -4.91
CA SER A 14 8.36 -6.63 -5.22
C SER A 14 7.53 -6.89 -6.49
N ALA A 15 8.14 -7.47 -7.53
CA ALA A 15 7.47 -7.86 -8.76
C ALA A 15 6.48 -9.01 -8.53
N PHE A 16 6.83 -9.96 -7.67
CA PHE A 16 5.92 -11.05 -7.30
C PHE A 16 4.71 -10.52 -6.51
N VAL A 17 4.93 -9.67 -5.50
CA VAL A 17 3.86 -9.02 -4.73
C VAL A 17 2.97 -8.17 -5.65
N TRP A 18 3.57 -7.43 -6.59
CA TRP A 18 2.80 -6.68 -7.60
C TRP A 18 1.90 -7.59 -8.44
N ALA A 19 2.36 -8.77 -8.84
CA ALA A 19 1.54 -9.70 -9.62
C ALA A 19 0.32 -10.19 -8.84
N LEU A 20 0.44 -10.40 -7.52
CA LEU A 20 -0.68 -10.74 -6.64
C LEU A 20 -1.69 -9.59 -6.57
N VAL A 21 -1.21 -8.35 -6.36
CA VAL A 21 -2.06 -7.15 -6.37
C VAL A 21 -2.77 -7.00 -7.72
N LEU A 22 -2.03 -7.14 -8.82
CA LEU A 22 -2.57 -6.98 -10.18
C LEU A 22 -3.63 -8.03 -10.50
N ALA A 23 -3.47 -9.28 -10.05
CA ALA A 23 -4.48 -10.32 -10.21
C ALA A 23 -5.79 -9.94 -9.52
N ARG A 24 -5.73 -9.36 -8.31
CA ARG A 24 -6.89 -8.86 -7.56
C ARG A 24 -7.57 -7.67 -8.24
N LEU A 25 -6.79 -6.70 -8.71
CA LEU A 25 -7.30 -5.56 -9.48
C LEU A 25 -8.02 -6.04 -10.76
N ARG A 26 -7.45 -7.00 -11.49
CA ARG A 26 -8.08 -7.59 -12.68
C ARG A 26 -9.36 -8.37 -12.36
N ALA A 27 -9.47 -8.93 -11.16
CA ALA A 27 -10.68 -9.58 -10.68
C ALA A 27 -11.78 -8.59 -10.24
N GLY A 28 -11.46 -7.29 -10.15
CA GLY A 28 -12.41 -6.23 -9.85
C GLY A 28 -12.30 -5.63 -8.45
N ASP A 29 -11.30 -6.02 -7.66
CA ASP A 29 -11.08 -5.45 -6.34
C ASP A 29 -10.67 -3.97 -6.44
N ALA A 30 -11.16 -3.15 -5.51
CA ALA A 30 -10.67 -1.79 -5.35
C ALA A 30 -9.21 -1.78 -4.85
N MET A 31 -8.44 -0.74 -5.16
CA MET A 31 -7.01 -0.63 -4.81
C MET A 31 -6.71 -0.96 -3.34
N GLY A 32 -7.49 -0.39 -2.41
CA GLY A 32 -7.32 -0.64 -0.98
C GLY A 32 -7.54 -2.11 -0.59
N GLN A 33 -8.56 -2.76 -1.16
CA GLN A 33 -8.85 -4.17 -0.92
C GLN A 33 -7.75 -5.06 -1.50
N ALA A 34 -7.32 -4.79 -2.73
CA ALA A 34 -6.26 -5.54 -3.39
C ALA A 34 -4.93 -5.49 -2.60
N LEU A 35 -4.57 -4.32 -2.05
CA LEU A 35 -3.41 -4.18 -1.17
C LEU A 35 -3.62 -4.92 0.16
N ALA A 36 -4.73 -4.70 0.84
CA ALA A 36 -5.01 -5.28 2.15
C ALA A 36 -4.96 -6.82 2.13
N ASP A 37 -5.62 -7.45 1.15
CA ASP A 37 -5.66 -8.90 1.04
C ASP A 37 -4.31 -9.48 0.63
N THR A 38 -3.58 -8.80 -0.25
CA THR A 38 -2.23 -9.23 -0.64
C THR A 38 -1.26 -9.15 0.54
N VAL A 39 -1.31 -8.06 1.32
CA VAL A 39 -0.46 -7.91 2.51
C VAL A 39 -0.79 -8.99 3.54
N ALA A 40 -2.07 -9.26 3.80
CA ALA A 40 -2.47 -10.31 4.73
C ALA A 40 -1.97 -11.70 4.28
N GLU A 41 -2.09 -12.03 2.99
CA GLU A 41 -1.64 -13.30 2.42
C GLU A 41 -0.11 -13.46 2.49
N VAL A 42 0.64 -12.42 2.10
CA VAL A 42 2.10 -12.45 2.11
C VAL A 42 2.63 -12.47 3.54
N ALA A 43 2.05 -11.69 4.47
CA ALA A 43 2.46 -11.69 5.87
C ALA A 43 2.20 -13.03 6.56
N ALA A 44 1.14 -13.76 6.18
CA ALA A 44 0.91 -15.12 6.69
C ALA A 44 2.00 -16.10 6.19
N ALA A 45 2.46 -15.96 4.95
CA ALA A 45 3.48 -16.82 4.36
C ALA A 45 4.92 -16.43 4.78
N ALA A 46 5.16 -15.14 5.06
CA ALA A 46 6.43 -14.57 5.44
C ALA A 46 6.24 -13.52 6.55
N PRO A 47 6.15 -13.94 7.84
CA PRO A 47 5.82 -13.06 8.95
C PRO A 47 6.79 -11.88 9.17
N GLU A 48 8.04 -12.03 8.76
CA GLU A 48 9.08 -11.00 8.88
C GLU A 48 9.11 -10.02 7.69
N ALA A 49 8.18 -10.16 6.73
CA ALA A 49 8.13 -9.30 5.56
C ALA A 49 7.70 -7.88 5.94
N ARG A 50 8.42 -6.88 5.39
CA ARG A 50 8.01 -5.49 5.39
C ARG A 50 7.26 -5.21 4.10
N LEU A 51 6.04 -4.70 4.21
CA LEU A 51 5.09 -4.62 3.11
C LEU A 51 4.52 -3.21 2.97
N ASN A 52 5.41 -2.21 2.90
CA ASN A 52 5.04 -0.85 2.56
C ASN A 52 4.84 -0.73 1.05
N LEU A 53 3.58 -0.83 0.64
CA LEU A 53 3.18 -0.74 -0.77
C LEU A 53 2.52 0.61 -1.01
N LEU A 54 2.69 1.16 -2.21
CA LEU A 54 2.02 2.36 -2.66
C LEU A 54 1.52 2.14 -4.09
N LEU A 55 0.21 2.34 -4.28
CA LEU A 55 -0.47 2.18 -5.55
C LEU A 55 -1.28 3.44 -5.86
N THR A 56 -1.31 3.84 -7.13
CA THR A 56 -2.15 4.94 -7.61
C THR A 56 -2.71 4.65 -8.99
N ASP A 57 -3.92 5.15 -9.24
CA ASP A 57 -4.57 5.19 -10.56
C ASP A 57 -4.47 6.59 -11.22
N GLY A 58 -3.70 7.50 -10.61
CA GLY A 58 -3.58 8.90 -11.02
C GLY A 58 -4.63 9.84 -10.44
N ALA A 59 -5.66 9.32 -9.76
CA ALA A 59 -6.69 10.11 -9.09
C ALA A 59 -6.68 9.93 -7.56
N ALA A 60 -6.36 8.73 -7.08
CA ALA A 60 -6.26 8.38 -5.68
C ALA A 60 -4.96 7.60 -5.39
N VAL A 61 -4.62 7.50 -4.11
CA VAL A 61 -3.51 6.68 -3.60
C VAL A 61 -4.07 5.67 -2.61
N ALA A 62 -3.64 4.42 -2.73
CA ALA A 62 -3.77 3.40 -1.69
C ALA A 62 -2.37 3.00 -1.25
N ALA A 63 -2.13 2.88 0.05
CA ALA A 63 -0.83 2.51 0.58
C ALA A 63 -0.94 1.71 1.88
N THR A 64 0.09 0.95 2.22
CA THR A 64 0.15 0.17 3.46
C THR A 64 1.35 0.59 4.30
N ALA A 65 1.15 0.76 5.60
CA ALA A 65 2.22 0.76 6.59
C ALA A 65 2.25 -0.65 7.21
N TRP A 66 3.35 -1.38 7.01
CA TRP A 66 3.56 -2.74 7.50
C TRP A 66 5.04 -3.01 7.73
N GLY A 67 5.50 -2.83 8.97
CA GLY A 67 6.86 -3.12 9.40
C GLY A 67 7.91 -2.11 8.96
N ASP A 68 7.51 -0.98 8.36
CA ASP A 68 8.38 0.14 7.98
C ASP A 68 7.58 1.47 8.01
N THR A 69 8.24 2.62 7.96
CA THR A 69 7.57 3.93 8.11
C THR A 69 6.81 4.34 6.85
N LEU A 70 5.65 4.98 7.06
CA LEU A 70 4.87 5.62 6.01
C LEU A 70 4.29 6.91 6.58
N TRP A 71 4.35 7.98 5.80
CA TRP A 71 3.94 9.32 6.19
C TRP A 71 3.01 9.90 5.14
N TYR A 72 2.13 10.80 5.56
CA TYR A 72 1.29 11.56 4.64
C TYR A 72 1.23 13.04 5.01
N LEU A 73 1.01 13.87 4.00
CA LEU A 73 0.83 15.31 4.12
C LEU A 73 -0.40 15.72 3.29
N ALA A 74 -1.48 16.06 3.98
CA ALA A 74 -2.66 16.67 3.37
C ALA A 74 -2.46 18.17 3.22
N ARG A 75 -2.55 18.69 1.99
CA ARG A 75 -2.26 20.10 1.69
C ARG A 75 -3.51 20.96 1.67
N PRO A 76 -3.48 22.19 2.22
CA PRO A 76 -4.55 23.17 2.02
C PRO A 76 -4.67 23.52 0.54
N GLY A 77 -5.91 23.57 0.05
CA GLY A 77 -6.18 23.72 -1.38
C GLY A 77 -6.24 22.39 -2.14
N GLY A 78 -6.05 21.27 -1.44
CA GLY A 78 -6.20 19.91 -1.96
C GLY A 78 -4.88 19.24 -2.34
N GLY A 79 -4.95 17.93 -2.50
CA GLY A 79 -3.83 17.06 -2.78
C GLY A 79 -3.23 16.46 -1.50
N THR A 80 -2.87 15.19 -1.61
CA THR A 80 -2.23 14.43 -0.55
C THR A 80 -0.91 13.88 -1.05
N VAL A 81 0.14 14.05 -0.25
CA VAL A 81 1.41 13.37 -0.45
C VAL A 81 1.43 12.14 0.44
N VAL A 82 1.95 11.04 -0.08
CA VAL A 82 2.28 9.85 0.70
C VAL A 82 3.74 9.51 0.40
N ALA A 83 4.55 9.29 1.42
CA ALA A 83 5.98 9.05 1.30
C ALA A 83 6.49 8.16 2.45
N SER A 84 7.65 7.53 2.29
CA SER A 84 8.27 6.74 3.36
C SER A 84 8.71 7.61 4.55
N GLU A 85 9.09 8.86 4.30
CA GLU A 85 9.51 9.85 5.29
C GLU A 85 9.19 11.27 4.80
N PRO A 86 9.06 12.26 5.70
CA PRO A 86 8.94 13.67 5.34
C PRO A 86 10.15 14.14 4.52
N TYR A 87 9.92 14.76 3.36
CA TYR A 87 10.99 15.33 2.54
C TYR A 87 11.30 16.80 2.86
N ASP A 88 10.49 17.42 3.73
CA ASP A 88 10.63 18.79 4.22
C ASP A 88 10.14 18.89 5.67
N ASP A 89 10.35 20.06 6.27
CA ASP A 89 10.00 20.32 7.68
C ASP A 89 8.54 20.78 7.86
N ASP A 90 7.62 20.45 6.94
CA ASP A 90 6.21 20.86 7.08
C ASP A 90 5.61 20.20 8.34
N PRO A 91 5.16 20.98 9.34
CA PRO A 91 4.71 20.42 10.61
C PRO A 91 3.40 19.63 10.51
N ARG A 92 2.77 19.59 9.32
CA ARG A 92 1.54 18.85 9.08
C ARG A 92 1.77 17.43 8.58
N TRP A 93 3.03 17.03 8.36
CA TRP A 93 3.36 15.62 8.14
C TRP A 93 2.83 14.79 9.29
N GLN A 94 2.19 13.68 8.94
CA GLN A 94 1.63 12.74 9.90
C GLN A 94 2.13 11.34 9.58
N GLU A 95 2.66 10.67 10.60
CA GLU A 95 3.03 9.26 10.49
C GLU A 95 1.76 8.41 10.44
N VAL A 96 1.74 7.45 9.52
CA VAL A 96 0.71 6.44 9.44
C VAL A 96 1.02 5.36 10.48
N PRO A 97 0.08 5.01 11.38
CA PRO A 97 0.30 3.92 12.32
C PRO A 97 0.65 2.62 11.60
N ASP A 98 1.54 1.82 12.19
CA ASP A 98 1.87 0.50 11.63
C ASP A 98 0.62 -0.39 11.49
N ARG A 99 0.68 -1.37 10.57
CA ARG A 99 -0.42 -2.27 10.18
C ARG A 99 -1.69 -1.51 9.76
N THR A 100 -1.53 -0.48 8.94
CA THR A 100 -2.65 0.37 8.50
C THR A 100 -2.68 0.49 6.98
N LEU A 101 -3.88 0.38 6.42
CA LEU A 101 -4.18 0.79 5.05
C LEU A 101 -4.52 2.28 5.04
N LEU A 102 -3.81 3.04 4.23
CA LEU A 102 -4.12 4.41 3.88
C LEU A 102 -4.84 4.43 2.53
N ALA A 103 -5.96 5.12 2.45
CA ALA A 103 -6.64 5.49 1.21
C ALA A 103 -6.76 7.01 1.15
N ALA A 104 -6.16 7.64 0.16
CA ALA A 104 -6.15 9.08 -0.01
C ALA A 104 -6.75 9.50 -1.35
N SER A 105 -7.65 10.48 -1.29
CA SER A 105 -8.13 11.24 -2.43
C SER A 105 -7.47 12.62 -2.46
N ARG A 106 -7.93 13.51 -3.34
CA ARG A 106 -7.53 14.92 -3.35
C ARG A 106 -7.97 15.68 -2.11
N THR A 107 -8.99 15.21 -1.40
CA THR A 107 -9.64 15.95 -0.30
C THR A 107 -9.61 15.21 1.02
N ASP A 108 -9.47 13.89 0.99
CA ASP A 108 -9.67 13.04 2.15
C ASP A 108 -8.52 12.04 2.30
N VAL A 109 -8.21 11.69 3.54
CA VAL A 109 -7.33 10.59 3.90
C VAL A 109 -8.08 9.72 4.90
N LEU A 110 -8.22 8.44 4.57
CA LEU A 110 -8.82 7.43 5.42
C LEU A 110 -7.75 6.43 5.85
N LEU A 111 -7.65 6.19 7.15
CA LEU A 111 -6.76 5.19 7.73
C LEU A 111 -7.61 4.04 8.28
N THR A 112 -7.34 2.82 7.80
CA THR A 112 -8.06 1.61 8.22
C THR A 112 -7.06 0.60 8.77
N PRO A 113 -7.14 0.21 10.05
CA PRO A 113 -6.30 -0.84 10.59
C PRO A 113 -6.46 -2.15 9.81
N LEU A 114 -5.33 -2.76 9.45
CA LEU A 114 -5.29 -4.09 8.84
C LEU A 114 -5.36 -5.13 9.95
N LYS A 115 -6.10 -6.22 9.71
CA LYS A 115 -6.12 -7.35 10.62
C LYS A 115 -4.77 -8.06 10.55
N GLU A 116 -4.21 -8.39 11.71
CA GLU A 116 -3.09 -9.33 11.73
C GLU A 116 -3.56 -10.67 11.15
N PRO A 117 -2.73 -11.37 10.35
CA PRO A 117 -3.04 -12.72 9.90
C PRO A 117 -3.28 -13.61 11.12
N LEU A 118 -4.35 -14.42 11.05
CA LEU A 118 -4.62 -15.43 12.07
C LEU A 118 -3.46 -16.42 12.04
N THR A 119 -2.75 -16.53 13.17
CA THR A 119 -1.67 -17.49 13.40
C THR A 119 -2.16 -18.93 13.39
#